data_AF-A0A9R1K8H8-F1
#
_entry.id   AF-A0A9R1K8H8-F1
#
_cell.length_a   1.000
_cell.length_b   1.000
_cell.length_c   1.000
_cell.angle_alpha   90.00
_cell.angle_beta   90.00
_cell.angle_gamma   90.00
#
_symmetry.space_group_name_H-M   'P 1'
#
loop_
_entity.id
_entity.type
_entity.pdbx_description
1 polymer ?
#
loop_
_entity_poly.entity_id
_entity_poly.type
_entity_poly.pdbx_seq_one_letter_code
_entity_poly.pdbx_strand_id
1 'polypeptide(L)'
;MSSLDIPSLRRAGAVCRSWRAAHNAFCLPALERAPCLFYACEEYGPNDAALYCPATGATFRVPFPGPPHERRGFTFACHGGWLFTTDEAGDPYLLNPVTGAQATLPPVKTIYQNDEFYDDGGKHVWSADPENGIMKPSISWARHLVFLRVAISTTADVTECTVLIVHNPKWRLSFARPGDDRWTLVSQDGGYIDNVLYNDKDGLFYILYANGSIGTLNLCEPSPSVTMIMRSVLPSLGYHTMYPVIGPSGELLQVWRDWSHIDTLLKYRARDRR
;
A
#
# COMPACT_ATOMS: atom_id res chain seq x y z
N MET A 1 -23.59 23.57 -8.74
CA MET A 1 -22.28 23.65 -9.44
C MET A 1 -21.71 22.25 -9.48
N SER A 2 -21.50 21.67 -10.66
CA SER A 2 -20.83 20.37 -10.78
C SER A 2 -19.40 20.49 -10.24
N SER A 3 -18.97 19.60 -9.34
CA SER A 3 -17.56 19.58 -8.91
C SER A 3 -16.69 19.19 -10.11
N LEU A 4 -15.56 19.87 -10.29
CA LEU A 4 -14.58 19.48 -11.31
C LEU A 4 -13.81 18.25 -10.83
N ASP A 5 -13.62 17.28 -11.73
CA ASP A 5 -12.64 16.22 -11.53
C ASP A 5 -11.20 16.78 -11.57
N ILE A 6 -10.25 16.02 -11.02
CA ILE A 6 -8.83 16.42 -10.97
C ILE A 6 -8.24 16.70 -12.37
N PRO A 7 -8.45 15.86 -13.41
CA PRO A 7 -7.96 16.15 -14.75
C PRO A 7 -8.46 17.49 -15.32
N SER A 8 -9.72 17.82 -15.10
CA SER A 8 -10.34 19.07 -15.56
C SER A 8 -9.83 20.27 -14.77
N LEU A 9 -9.58 20.09 -13.47
CA LEU A 9 -8.91 21.09 -12.65
C LEU A 9 -7.50 21.40 -13.16
N ARG A 10 -6.69 20.39 -13.52
CA ARG A 10 -5.35 20.61 -14.12
C ARG A 10 -5.45 21.32 -15.46
N ARG A 11 -6.40 20.91 -16.31
CA ARG A 11 -6.65 21.56 -17.61
C ARG A 11 -7.08 23.02 -17.46
N ALA A 12 -7.78 23.38 -16.39
CA ALA A 12 -8.15 24.77 -16.10
C ALA A 12 -6.92 25.70 -16.03
N GLY A 13 -5.80 25.20 -15.47
CA GLY A 13 -4.53 25.93 -15.42
C GLY A 13 -3.86 26.17 -16.78
N ALA A 14 -4.28 25.47 -17.84
CA ALA A 14 -3.77 25.65 -19.20
C ALA A 14 -4.56 26.69 -20.02
N VAL A 15 -5.75 27.09 -19.58
CA VAL A 15 -6.68 27.93 -20.35
C VAL A 15 -6.15 29.35 -20.57
N CYS A 16 -5.85 30.07 -19.49
CA CYS A 16 -5.32 31.44 -19.55
C CYS A 16 -4.57 31.80 -18.25
N ARG A 17 -3.90 32.97 -18.23
CA ARG A 17 -3.09 33.41 -17.08
C ARG A 17 -3.90 33.57 -15.78
N SER A 18 -5.12 34.10 -15.86
CA SER A 18 -5.97 34.29 -14.66
C SER A 18 -6.45 32.95 -14.09
N TRP A 19 -6.84 32.01 -14.95
CA TRP A 19 -7.23 30.66 -14.53
C TRP A 19 -6.05 29.88 -13.95
N ARG A 20 -4.86 30.00 -14.54
CA ARG A 20 -3.62 29.44 -13.98
C ARG A 20 -3.30 30.01 -12.60
N ALA A 21 -3.45 31.32 -12.40
CA ALA A 21 -3.23 31.96 -11.12
C ALA A 21 -4.23 31.45 -10.05
N ALA A 22 -5.52 31.36 -10.40
CA ALA A 22 -6.55 30.83 -9.49
C ALA A 22 -6.30 29.36 -9.14
N HIS A 23 -5.98 28.53 -10.14
CA HIS A 23 -5.63 27.13 -9.96
C HIS A 23 -4.41 26.92 -9.03
N ASN A 24 -3.34 27.70 -9.24
CA ASN A 24 -2.13 27.63 -8.42
C ASN A 24 -2.36 28.17 -7.01
N ALA A 25 -3.20 29.19 -6.84
CA ALA A 25 -3.49 29.76 -5.53
C ALA A 25 -4.38 28.86 -4.66
N PHE A 26 -5.28 28.08 -5.27
CA PHE A 26 -6.34 27.38 -4.54
C PHE A 26 -6.09 25.88 -4.36
N CYS A 27 -5.52 25.18 -5.34
CA CYS A 27 -5.63 23.70 -5.38
C CYS A 27 -4.31 22.94 -5.31
N LEU A 28 -3.38 23.18 -6.24
CA LEU A 28 -2.24 22.27 -6.41
C LEU A 28 -1.25 22.26 -5.24
N PRO A 29 -0.80 23.43 -4.71
CA PRO A 29 0.18 23.41 -3.64
C PRO A 29 -0.35 22.73 -2.37
N ALA A 30 -1.66 22.81 -2.13
CA ALA A 30 -2.30 22.15 -0.99
C ALA A 30 -2.45 20.64 -1.23
N LEU A 31 -2.87 20.22 -2.43
CA LEU A 31 -2.98 18.80 -2.79
C LEU A 31 -1.63 18.08 -2.80
N GLU A 32 -0.55 18.77 -3.17
CA GLU A 32 0.79 18.20 -3.22
C GLU A 32 1.50 18.14 -1.85
N ARG A 33 1.04 18.92 -0.86
CA ARG A 33 1.73 19.07 0.43
C ARG A 33 0.94 18.63 1.66
N ALA A 34 -0.38 18.51 1.55
CA ALA A 34 -1.23 18.11 2.67
C ALA A 34 -1.59 16.62 2.61
N PRO A 35 -1.67 15.93 3.76
CA PRO A 35 -2.23 14.59 3.80
C PRO A 35 -3.69 14.65 3.35
N CYS A 36 -4.02 13.88 2.32
CA CYS A 36 -5.38 13.79 1.78
C CYS A 36 -5.96 12.41 2.08
N LEU A 37 -7.28 12.35 2.25
CA LEU A 37 -8.00 11.09 2.40
C LEU A 37 -8.49 10.62 1.04
N PHE A 38 -8.01 9.46 0.60
CA PHE A 38 -8.47 8.78 -0.60
C PHE A 38 -9.43 7.65 -0.22
N TYR A 39 -10.64 7.64 -0.80
CA TYR A 39 -11.68 6.66 -0.43
C TYR A 39 -12.65 6.38 -1.58
N ALA A 40 -13.27 5.21 -1.53
CA ALA A 40 -14.34 4.84 -2.46
C ALA A 40 -15.62 5.62 -2.14
N CYS A 41 -16.30 6.14 -3.17
CA CYS A 41 -17.54 6.89 -3.04
C CYS A 41 -18.62 6.27 -3.95
N GLU A 42 -19.69 5.73 -3.36
CA GLU A 42 -20.75 5.05 -4.12
C GLU A 42 -21.41 5.96 -5.18
N GLU A 43 -21.54 7.26 -4.89
CA GLU A 43 -22.10 8.25 -5.81
C GLU A 43 -21.25 8.47 -7.07
N TYR A 44 -19.94 8.22 -7.00
CA TYR A 44 -19.04 8.39 -8.14
C TYR A 44 -19.00 7.14 -9.04
N GLY A 45 -19.52 6.01 -8.56
CA GLY A 45 -19.51 4.75 -9.29
C GLY A 45 -18.19 4.00 -9.19
N PRO A 46 -18.02 2.88 -9.92
CA PRO A 46 -16.90 1.95 -9.72
C PRO A 46 -15.55 2.45 -10.26
N ASN A 47 -15.56 3.42 -11.18
CA ASN A 47 -14.37 3.87 -11.91
C ASN A 47 -13.76 5.15 -11.36
N ASP A 48 -14.29 5.65 -10.25
CA ASP A 48 -13.89 6.92 -9.65
C ASP A 48 -13.84 6.80 -8.14
N ALA A 49 -12.87 7.51 -7.56
CA ALA A 49 -12.70 7.64 -6.12
C ALA A 49 -12.82 9.10 -5.71
N ALA A 50 -12.95 9.33 -4.41
CA ALA A 50 -12.94 10.64 -3.81
C ALA A 50 -11.57 10.92 -3.17
N LEU A 51 -11.04 12.11 -3.43
CA LEU A 51 -9.86 12.65 -2.74
C LEU A 51 -10.29 13.88 -1.95
N TYR A 52 -10.36 13.74 -0.63
CA TYR A 52 -10.67 14.83 0.29
C TYR A 52 -9.38 15.45 0.83
N CYS A 53 -9.26 16.78 0.72
CA CYS A 53 -8.13 17.55 1.23
C CYS A 53 -8.57 18.34 2.47
N PRO A 54 -8.20 17.92 3.69
CA PRO A 54 -8.56 18.62 4.92
C PRO A 54 -8.08 20.08 4.96
N ALA A 55 -6.93 20.37 4.33
CA ALA A 55 -6.36 21.72 4.30
C ALA A 55 -7.22 22.73 3.52
N THR A 56 -7.98 22.27 2.51
CA THR A 56 -8.85 23.13 1.69
C THR A 56 -10.34 22.91 1.99
N GLY A 57 -10.69 21.82 2.68
CA GLY A 57 -12.07 21.39 2.88
C GLY A 57 -12.75 20.88 1.60
N ALA A 58 -12.01 20.73 0.49
CA ALA A 58 -12.56 20.34 -0.79
C ALA A 58 -12.43 18.82 -1.03
N THR A 59 -13.43 18.27 -1.72
CA THR A 59 -13.43 16.88 -2.21
C THR A 59 -13.39 16.89 -3.73
N PHE A 60 -12.47 16.12 -4.30
CA PHE A 60 -12.27 16.00 -5.74
C PHE A 60 -12.62 14.59 -6.21
N ARG A 61 -13.23 14.49 -7.39
CA ARG A 61 -13.43 13.22 -8.08
C ARG A 61 -12.15 12.87 -8.82
N VAL A 62 -11.67 11.64 -8.61
CA VAL A 62 -10.42 11.13 -9.18
C VAL A 62 -10.72 9.88 -10.00
N PRO A 63 -10.33 9.84 -11.28
CA PRO A 63 -10.37 8.61 -12.05
C PRO A 63 -9.54 7.54 -11.35
N PHE A 64 -10.19 6.44 -11.00
CA PHE A 64 -9.54 5.31 -10.35
C PHE A 64 -9.85 4.07 -11.19
N PRO A 65 -8.90 3.59 -12.02
CA PRO A 65 -9.07 2.36 -12.76
C PRO A 65 -8.99 1.16 -11.79
N GLY A 66 -10.06 0.96 -11.02
CA GLY A 66 -10.30 -0.23 -10.21
C GLY A 66 -11.35 -1.12 -10.87
N PRO A 67 -11.28 -2.45 -10.73
CA PRO A 67 -12.18 -3.37 -11.41
C PRO A 67 -13.65 -3.07 -11.08
N PRO A 68 -14.56 -3.01 -12.06
CA PRO A 68 -15.97 -2.80 -11.85
C PRO A 68 -16.71 -4.03 -11.32
N HIS A 69 -16.17 -4.79 -10.36
CA HIS A 69 -16.97 -5.75 -9.59
C HIS A 69 -16.51 -5.84 -8.12
N GLU A 70 -17.45 -5.44 -7.26
CA GLU A 70 -17.56 -5.70 -5.81
C GLU A 70 -16.53 -5.07 -4.86
N ARG A 71 -16.76 -3.79 -4.56
CA ARG A 71 -16.71 -3.17 -3.22
C ARG A 71 -15.40 -3.19 -2.41
N ARG A 72 -14.32 -3.84 -2.86
CA ARG A 72 -13.05 -3.90 -2.13
C ARG A 72 -11.87 -3.89 -3.11
N GLY A 73 -11.25 -2.74 -3.28
CA GLY A 73 -9.82 -2.66 -3.63
C GLY A 73 -9.07 -2.25 -2.36
N PHE A 74 -7.88 -2.79 -2.13
CA PHE A 74 -6.98 -2.18 -1.15
C PHE A 74 -6.07 -1.19 -1.87
N THR A 75 -5.65 -0.19 -1.11
CA THR A 75 -4.69 0.79 -1.57
C THR A 75 -3.77 1.10 -0.40
N PHE A 76 -2.47 1.10 -0.64
CA PHE A 76 -1.50 1.58 0.34
C PHE A 76 -1.10 3.00 -0.03
N ALA A 77 -1.21 3.91 0.93
CA ALA A 77 -0.62 5.23 0.80
C ALA A 77 0.91 5.09 0.86
N CYS A 78 1.59 5.68 -0.10
CA CYS A 78 3.04 5.62 -0.23
C CYS A 78 3.63 7.03 -0.22
N HIS A 79 4.95 7.10 -0.11
CA HIS A 79 5.66 8.38 -0.07
C HIS A 79 5.41 9.21 -1.35
N GLY A 80 5.49 10.55 -1.25
CA GLY A 80 5.36 11.43 -2.42
C GLY A 80 3.95 11.49 -3.03
N GLY A 81 2.91 11.09 -2.29
CA GLY A 81 1.52 11.15 -2.74
C GLY A 81 1.12 10.03 -3.72
N TRP A 82 1.96 9.00 -3.85
CA TRP A 82 1.64 7.81 -4.65
C TRP A 82 0.81 6.81 -3.87
N LEU A 83 0.04 6.02 -4.60
CA LEU A 83 -0.77 4.93 -4.11
C LEU A 83 -0.27 3.64 -4.75
N PHE A 84 -0.05 2.60 -3.95
CA PHE A 84 0.10 1.24 -4.46
C PHE A 84 -1.27 0.56 -4.47
N THR A 85 -1.66 0.02 -5.62
CA THR A 85 -2.92 -0.71 -5.78
C THR A 85 -2.77 -1.84 -6.80
N THR A 86 -3.85 -2.57 -7.09
CA THR A 86 -3.84 -3.72 -8.00
C THR A 86 -4.97 -3.65 -9.01
N ASP A 87 -4.77 -4.26 -10.18
CA ASP A 87 -5.78 -4.39 -11.23
C ASP A 87 -6.73 -5.60 -10.98
N GLU A 88 -7.47 -6.01 -12.03
CA GLU A 88 -8.40 -7.15 -11.95
C GLU A 88 -7.69 -8.50 -11.73
N ALA A 89 -6.48 -8.65 -12.26
CA ALA A 89 -5.65 -9.84 -12.12
C ALA A 89 -4.95 -9.91 -10.75
N GLY A 90 -4.93 -8.80 -10.02
CA GLY A 90 -4.16 -8.65 -8.78
C GLY A 90 -2.74 -8.14 -9.03
N ASP A 91 -2.43 -7.73 -10.27
CA ASP A 91 -1.14 -7.21 -10.63
C ASP A 91 -0.97 -5.77 -10.11
N PRO A 92 0.15 -5.48 -9.45
CA PRO A 92 0.32 -4.21 -8.78
C PRO A 92 0.74 -3.08 -9.73
N TYR A 93 0.32 -1.87 -9.40
CA TYR A 93 0.79 -0.65 -10.05
C TYR A 93 0.77 0.53 -9.08
N LEU A 94 1.54 1.56 -9.41
CA LEU A 94 1.55 2.84 -8.70
C LEU A 94 0.61 3.82 -9.41
N LEU A 95 -0.18 4.56 -8.63
CA LEU A 95 -1.08 5.61 -9.10
C LEU A 95 -0.84 6.89 -8.32
N ASN A 96 -0.67 8.00 -9.00
CA ASN A 96 -0.74 9.32 -8.38
C ASN A 96 -2.16 9.89 -8.59
N PRO A 97 -2.99 10.00 -7.53
CA PRO A 97 -4.38 10.44 -7.66
C PRO A 97 -4.50 11.92 -8.06
N VAL A 98 -3.47 12.74 -7.82
CA VAL A 98 -3.47 14.17 -8.16
C VAL A 98 -3.05 14.40 -9.61
N THR A 99 -2.09 13.64 -10.11
CA THR A 99 -1.59 13.82 -11.49
C THR A 99 -2.24 12.87 -12.49
N GLY A 100 -2.79 11.76 -12.03
CA GLY A 100 -3.26 10.64 -12.86
C GLY A 100 -2.12 9.78 -13.42
N ALA A 101 -0.87 10.06 -13.07
CA ALA A 101 0.28 9.29 -13.53
C ALA A 101 0.23 7.86 -12.96
N GLN A 102 0.68 6.90 -13.77
CA GLN A 102 0.73 5.50 -13.40
C GLN A 102 2.07 4.88 -13.77
N ALA A 103 2.49 3.88 -12.99
CA ALA A 103 3.68 3.10 -13.28
C ALA A 103 3.42 1.63 -12.94
N THR A 104 3.62 0.74 -13.89
CA THR A 104 3.38 -0.71 -13.73
C THR A 104 4.51 -1.35 -12.94
N LEU A 105 4.15 -2.27 -12.05
CA LEU A 105 5.11 -3.10 -11.30
C LEU A 105 5.06 -4.55 -11.82
N PRO A 106 6.04 -5.40 -11.46
CA PRO A 106 6.03 -6.77 -11.93
C PRO A 106 4.75 -7.51 -11.50
N PRO A 107 4.21 -8.40 -12.36
CA PRO A 107 3.02 -9.17 -12.05
C PRO A 107 3.14 -9.95 -10.75
N VAL A 108 2.03 -10.12 -10.03
CA VAL A 108 1.98 -10.76 -8.71
C VAL A 108 2.50 -12.19 -8.74
N LYS A 109 2.29 -12.91 -9.85
CA LYS A 109 2.83 -14.26 -10.08
C LYS A 109 4.35 -14.34 -9.95
N THR A 110 5.06 -13.27 -10.29
CA THR A 110 6.53 -13.26 -10.34
C THR A 110 7.16 -13.24 -8.94
N ILE A 111 6.37 -12.92 -7.90
CA ILE A 111 6.76 -13.03 -6.49
C ILE A 111 7.11 -14.48 -6.11
N TYR A 112 6.43 -15.46 -6.71
CA TYR A 112 6.52 -16.86 -6.29
C TYR A 112 7.44 -17.73 -7.14
N GLN A 113 8.12 -17.14 -8.14
CA GLN A 113 9.10 -17.78 -9.03
C GLN A 113 8.64 -19.06 -9.77
N ASN A 114 7.36 -19.44 -9.70
CA ASN A 114 6.78 -20.58 -10.39
C ASN A 114 5.65 -20.10 -11.31
N ASP A 115 5.68 -20.50 -12.57
CA ASP A 115 4.68 -20.17 -13.60
C ASP A 115 3.29 -20.77 -13.32
N GLU A 116 3.16 -21.61 -12.29
CA GLU A 116 1.93 -22.27 -11.84
C GLU A 116 0.99 -21.36 -11.02
N PHE A 117 0.99 -20.04 -11.23
CA PHE A 117 0.13 -19.12 -10.46
C PHE A 117 -1.25 -18.88 -11.14
N TYR A 118 -1.30 -18.95 -12.47
CA TYR A 118 -2.52 -18.87 -13.27
C TYR A 118 -2.54 -20.05 -14.25
N ASP A 119 -3.71 -20.66 -14.48
CA ASP A 119 -3.88 -21.50 -15.67
C ASP A 119 -4.12 -20.61 -16.91
N ASP A 120 -4.04 -21.20 -18.11
CA ASP A 120 -4.24 -20.51 -19.40
C ASP A 120 -5.66 -19.91 -19.57
N GLY A 121 -6.56 -20.13 -18.60
CA GLY A 121 -7.91 -19.57 -18.51
C GLY A 121 -8.09 -18.51 -17.40
N GLY A 122 -7.03 -18.12 -16.68
CA GLY A 122 -7.08 -17.14 -15.58
C GLY A 122 -7.80 -17.65 -14.32
N LYS A 123 -7.96 -18.96 -14.14
CA LYS A 123 -8.82 -19.56 -13.11
C LYS A 123 -8.07 -20.54 -12.18
N HIS A 124 -7.24 -19.95 -11.32
CA HIS A 124 -6.66 -20.50 -10.06
C HIS A 124 -5.68 -21.66 -10.17
N VAL A 125 -4.54 -21.56 -9.47
CA VAL A 125 -3.67 -22.70 -9.17
C VAL A 125 -3.01 -22.56 -7.78
N TRP A 126 -3.48 -23.38 -6.84
CA TRP A 126 -2.61 -24.22 -6.00
C TRP A 126 -3.42 -25.47 -5.69
N SER A 127 -2.94 -26.64 -6.11
CA SER A 127 -3.52 -27.91 -5.66
C SER A 127 -3.24 -28.03 -4.16
N ALA A 128 -4.28 -28.37 -3.40
CA ALA A 128 -4.13 -28.64 -1.98
C ALA A 128 -3.20 -29.85 -1.83
N ASP A 129 -2.18 -29.73 -0.99
CA ASP A 129 -1.72 -30.88 -0.23
C ASP A 129 -2.76 -31.10 0.88
N PRO A 130 -3.55 -32.18 0.85
CA PRO A 130 -4.63 -32.41 1.80
C PRO A 130 -4.15 -32.56 3.26
N GLU A 131 -2.84 -32.67 3.51
CA GLU A 131 -2.31 -32.85 4.86
C GLU A 131 -2.09 -31.53 5.63
N ASN A 132 -1.99 -30.37 4.97
CA ASN A 132 -1.47 -29.14 5.60
C ASN A 132 -2.44 -27.93 5.63
N GLY A 133 -3.65 -28.03 5.07
CA GLY A 133 -4.67 -26.98 5.19
C GLY A 133 -4.29 -25.60 4.59
N ILE A 134 -3.29 -25.56 3.70
CA ILE A 134 -2.82 -24.31 3.08
C ILE A 134 -3.89 -23.79 2.10
N MET A 135 -4.30 -22.54 2.30
CA MET A 135 -5.32 -21.88 1.50
C MET A 135 -4.90 -21.77 0.03
N LYS A 136 -5.80 -22.14 -0.90
CA LYS A 136 -5.59 -21.96 -2.33
C LYS A 136 -5.60 -20.46 -2.68
N PRO A 137 -4.54 -19.89 -3.30
CA PRO A 137 -4.55 -18.53 -3.82
C PRO A 137 -5.54 -18.44 -4.99
N SER A 138 -6.55 -17.61 -4.84
CA SER A 138 -7.42 -17.16 -5.93
C SER A 138 -6.97 -15.77 -6.41
N ILE A 139 -7.49 -15.30 -7.55
CA ILE A 139 -7.35 -13.88 -7.93
C ILE A 139 -7.87 -12.96 -6.82
N SER A 140 -8.97 -13.34 -6.17
CA SER A 140 -9.49 -12.63 -5.00
C SER A 140 -8.49 -12.61 -3.84
N TRP A 141 -7.76 -13.70 -3.61
CA TRP A 141 -6.67 -13.73 -2.63
C TRP A 141 -5.53 -12.80 -3.03
N ALA A 142 -5.10 -12.83 -4.29
CA ALA A 142 -4.06 -11.93 -4.81
C ALA A 142 -4.41 -10.46 -4.55
N ARG A 143 -5.65 -10.10 -4.89
CA ARG A 143 -6.25 -8.78 -4.73
C ARG A 143 -6.57 -8.35 -3.30
N HIS A 144 -6.53 -9.24 -2.30
CA HIS A 144 -6.92 -8.85 -0.93
C HIS A 144 -5.89 -9.18 0.15
N LEU A 145 -5.02 -10.15 -0.10
CA LEU A 145 -4.25 -10.80 0.95
C LEU A 145 -2.78 -11.03 0.59
N VAL A 146 -2.36 -10.83 -0.67
CA VAL A 146 -0.92 -10.95 -1.02
C VAL A 146 -0.13 -9.86 -0.35
N PHE A 147 -0.47 -8.61 -0.60
CA PHE A 147 0.30 -7.47 -0.12
C PHE A 147 -0.20 -7.08 1.26
N LEU A 148 0.71 -7.05 2.23
CA LEU A 148 0.40 -6.64 3.59
C LEU A 148 0.79 -5.20 3.90
N ARG A 149 1.98 -4.82 3.43
CA ARG A 149 2.59 -3.51 3.65
C ARG A 149 3.42 -3.16 2.44
N VAL A 150 3.49 -1.87 2.15
CA VAL A 150 4.23 -1.33 1.03
C VAL A 150 4.96 -0.09 1.50
N ALA A 151 6.23 0.03 1.14
CA ALA A 151 7.00 1.26 1.22
C ALA A 151 7.63 1.53 -0.16
N ILE A 152 7.74 2.80 -0.55
CA ILE A 152 8.40 3.19 -1.79
C ILE A 152 9.50 4.19 -1.47
N SER A 153 10.60 4.13 -2.22
CA SER A 153 11.65 5.14 -2.13
C SER A 153 11.21 6.46 -2.79
N THR A 154 11.82 7.56 -2.34
CA THR A 154 11.57 8.88 -2.91
C THR A 154 12.49 9.13 -4.10
N THR A 155 11.92 9.41 -5.27
CA THR A 155 12.66 9.78 -6.48
C THR A 155 11.92 10.88 -7.24
N ALA A 156 12.65 11.61 -8.09
CA ALA A 156 12.05 12.63 -8.97
C ALA A 156 11.22 11.99 -10.10
N ASP A 157 11.70 10.85 -10.61
CA ASP A 157 11.00 10.00 -11.57
C ASP A 157 10.53 8.72 -10.86
N VAL A 158 9.23 8.44 -10.92
CA VAL A 158 8.65 7.25 -10.29
C VAL A 158 9.23 5.95 -10.85
N THR A 159 9.69 5.94 -12.11
CA THR A 159 10.31 4.77 -12.72
C THR A 159 11.63 4.36 -12.06
N GLU A 160 12.29 5.30 -11.40
CA GLU A 160 13.51 5.07 -10.62
C GLU A 160 13.22 4.68 -9.16
N CYS A 161 11.96 4.76 -8.72
CA CYS A 161 11.62 4.39 -7.35
C CYS A 161 11.78 2.88 -7.15
N THR A 162 12.15 2.50 -5.95
CA THR A 162 12.16 1.11 -5.51
C THR A 162 10.96 0.89 -4.59
N VAL A 163 10.16 -0.12 -4.92
CA VAL A 163 8.99 -0.53 -4.15
C VAL A 163 9.37 -1.75 -3.33
N LEU A 164 9.24 -1.65 -2.01
CA LEU A 164 9.42 -2.75 -1.07
C LEU A 164 8.05 -3.21 -0.58
N ILE A 165 7.78 -4.51 -0.70
CA ILE A 165 6.52 -5.11 -0.25
C ILE A 165 6.79 -6.13 0.86
N VAL A 166 5.92 -6.12 1.87
CA VAL A 166 5.71 -7.27 2.76
C VAL A 166 4.57 -8.07 2.17
N HIS A 167 4.78 -9.34 1.91
CA HIS A 167 3.78 -10.16 1.23
C HIS A 167 3.61 -11.56 1.83
N ASN A 168 2.45 -12.12 1.58
CA ASN A 168 2.12 -13.52 1.82
C ASN A 168 2.79 -14.44 0.77
N PRO A 169 2.94 -15.75 1.06
CA PRO A 169 2.86 -16.34 2.38
C PRO A 169 4.13 -16.02 3.18
N LYS A 170 4.03 -16.11 4.52
CA LYS A 170 5.16 -16.02 5.46
C LYS A 170 5.76 -14.63 5.70
N TRP A 171 5.05 -13.55 5.36
CA TRP A 171 5.44 -12.17 5.70
C TRP A 171 6.84 -11.79 5.22
N ARG A 172 7.16 -12.21 3.98
CA ARG A 172 8.48 -12.02 3.36
C ARG A 172 8.60 -10.63 2.74
N LEU A 173 9.85 -10.18 2.55
CA LEU A 173 10.16 -8.99 1.78
C LEU A 173 10.56 -9.33 0.35
N SER A 174 9.95 -8.62 -0.59
CA SER A 174 10.44 -8.54 -1.97
C SER A 174 10.47 -7.08 -2.40
N PHE A 175 11.35 -6.77 -3.35
CA PHE A 175 11.41 -5.44 -3.96
C PHE A 175 11.45 -5.50 -5.48
N ALA A 176 11.03 -4.41 -6.10
CA ALA A 176 11.10 -4.20 -7.54
C ALA A 176 11.05 -2.70 -7.86
N ARG A 177 11.42 -2.34 -9.08
CA ARG A 177 11.21 -1.02 -9.66
C ARG A 177 10.13 -1.08 -10.73
N PRO A 178 9.47 0.04 -11.05
CA PRO A 178 8.58 0.06 -12.20
C PRO A 178 9.33 -0.29 -13.49
N GLY A 179 8.75 -1.19 -14.27
CA GLY A 179 9.37 -1.73 -15.48
C GLY A 179 10.24 -2.97 -15.28
N ASP A 180 10.51 -3.39 -14.03
CA ASP A 180 11.13 -4.70 -13.78
C ASP A 180 10.20 -5.84 -14.24
N ASP A 181 10.78 -6.93 -14.74
CA ASP A 181 10.04 -8.11 -15.15
C ASP A 181 9.59 -8.98 -13.96
N ARG A 182 10.28 -8.90 -12.82
CA ARG A 182 10.02 -9.75 -11.65
C ARG A 182 10.39 -9.11 -10.32
N TRP A 183 9.73 -9.58 -9.26
CA TRP A 183 10.09 -9.25 -7.89
C TRP A 183 11.38 -9.97 -7.45
N THR A 184 12.25 -9.25 -6.74
CA THR A 184 13.47 -9.79 -6.14
C THR A 184 13.24 -10.04 -4.65
N LEU A 185 13.38 -11.30 -4.22
CA LEU A 185 13.22 -11.70 -2.82
C LEU A 185 14.43 -11.24 -1.99
N VAL A 186 14.18 -10.61 -0.85
CA VAL A 186 15.22 -10.24 0.12
C VAL A 186 15.47 -11.42 1.06
N SER A 187 16.74 -11.83 1.21
CA SER A 187 17.13 -12.87 2.17
C SER A 187 16.94 -12.39 3.61
N GLN A 188 16.33 -13.21 4.48
CA GLN A 188 16.00 -12.83 5.87
C GLN A 188 16.01 -13.99 6.85
N ASP A 189 16.25 -13.66 8.12
CA ASP A 189 16.44 -14.61 9.23
C ASP A 189 15.12 -15.06 9.93
N GLY A 190 13.97 -14.92 9.26
CA GLY A 190 12.74 -15.62 9.64
C GLY A 190 11.81 -14.96 10.66
N GLY A 191 11.99 -13.67 10.98
CA GLY A 191 11.06 -12.92 11.83
C GLY A 191 9.77 -12.49 11.10
N TYR A 192 8.63 -12.45 11.81
CA TYR A 192 7.39 -11.90 11.27
C TYR A 192 7.45 -10.36 11.18
N ILE A 193 7.11 -9.82 10.01
CA ILE A 193 7.17 -8.37 9.73
C ILE A 193 5.79 -7.75 9.91
N ASP A 194 5.73 -6.68 10.72
CA ASP A 194 4.51 -5.92 10.99
C ASP A 194 4.37 -4.70 10.07
N ASN A 195 5.49 -4.03 9.79
CA ASN A 195 5.49 -2.77 9.06
C ASN A 195 6.81 -2.48 8.34
N VAL A 196 6.74 -1.62 7.33
CA VAL A 196 7.90 -1.09 6.60
C VAL A 196 7.74 0.41 6.36
N LEU A 197 8.85 1.13 6.37
CA LEU A 197 8.90 2.57 6.14
C LEU A 197 10.15 2.91 5.33
N TYR A 198 10.06 3.86 4.41
CA TYR A 198 11.23 4.44 3.76
C TYR A 198 11.57 5.77 4.42
N ASN A 199 12.86 6.02 4.67
CA ASN A 199 13.37 7.30 5.14
C ASN A 199 14.18 7.96 4.01
N ASP A 200 13.72 9.11 3.53
CA ASP A 200 14.37 9.84 2.44
C ASP A 200 15.64 10.57 2.86
N LYS A 201 15.84 10.80 4.17
CA LYS A 201 17.03 11.48 4.70
C LYS A 201 18.30 10.63 4.63
N ASP A 202 18.19 9.32 4.80
CA ASP A 202 19.32 8.37 4.73
C ASP A 202 19.22 7.37 3.59
N GLY A 203 18.06 7.31 2.91
CA GLY A 203 17.83 6.40 1.78
C GLY A 203 17.57 4.95 2.19
N LEU A 204 17.23 4.69 3.44
CA LEU A 204 17.06 3.33 3.96
C LEU A 204 15.58 2.94 4.12
N PHE A 205 15.32 1.64 3.93
CA PHE A 205 14.07 1.03 4.36
C PHE A 205 14.20 0.52 5.79
N TYR A 206 13.27 0.91 6.65
CA TYR A 206 13.12 0.42 8.01
C TYR A 206 12.09 -0.70 8.04
N ILE A 207 12.44 -1.79 8.70
CA ILE A 207 11.64 -3.00 8.83
C ILE A 207 11.32 -3.17 10.31
N LEU A 208 10.03 -3.14 10.64
CA LEU A 208 9.54 -3.38 11.99
C LEU A 208 9.01 -4.80 12.11
N TYR A 209 9.61 -5.57 13.02
CA TYR A 209 9.22 -6.93 13.31
C TYR A 209 8.16 -7.00 14.43
N ALA A 210 7.38 -8.08 14.46
CA ALA A 210 6.31 -8.31 15.42
C ALA A 210 6.76 -8.40 16.90
N ASN A 211 8.05 -8.63 17.14
CA ASN A 211 8.67 -8.57 18.47
C ASN A 211 9.17 -7.14 18.84
N GLY A 212 8.89 -6.15 17.99
CA GLY A 212 9.31 -4.76 18.16
C GLY A 212 10.77 -4.49 17.79
N SER A 213 11.52 -5.48 17.29
CA SER A 213 12.86 -5.23 16.78
C SER A 213 12.81 -4.45 15.46
N ILE A 214 13.83 -3.64 15.18
CA ILE A 214 13.91 -2.84 13.95
C ILE A 214 15.20 -3.16 13.21
N GLY A 215 15.06 -3.46 11.93
CA GLY A 215 16.16 -3.58 10.98
C GLY A 215 16.12 -2.48 9.92
N THR A 216 17.27 -2.22 9.30
CA THR A 216 17.39 -1.38 8.11
C THR A 216 17.78 -2.22 6.90
N LEU A 217 17.37 -1.79 5.72
CA LEU A 217 17.67 -2.43 4.45
C LEU A 217 18.07 -1.37 3.43
N ASN A 218 19.29 -1.49 2.92
CA ASN A 218 19.81 -0.67 1.84
C ASN A 218 19.67 -1.40 0.51
N LEU A 219 18.72 -0.97 -0.33
CA LEU A 219 18.48 -1.57 -1.65
C LEU A 219 19.38 -0.99 -2.76
N CYS A 220 20.24 -0.02 -2.44
CA CYS A 220 21.25 0.49 -3.38
C CYS A 220 22.51 -0.40 -3.43
N GLU A 221 22.63 -1.38 -2.53
CA GLU A 221 23.77 -2.30 -2.48
C GLU A 221 23.57 -3.51 -3.41
N PRO A 222 24.64 -4.09 -3.98
CA PRO A 222 24.54 -5.24 -4.89
C PRO A 222 23.91 -6.49 -4.26
N SER A 223 24.07 -6.67 -2.95
CA SER A 223 23.55 -7.81 -2.19
C SER A 223 22.79 -7.31 -0.95
N PRO A 224 21.56 -6.81 -1.10
CA PRO A 224 20.82 -6.20 -0.01
C PRO A 224 20.57 -7.21 1.12
N SER A 225 20.92 -6.82 2.34
CA SER A 225 20.66 -7.59 3.53
C SER A 225 20.12 -6.70 4.64
N VAL A 226 19.33 -7.29 5.54
CA VAL A 226 18.76 -6.58 6.66
C VAL A 226 19.80 -6.44 7.77
N THR A 227 20.06 -5.22 8.23
CA THR A 227 20.93 -4.93 9.37
C THR A 227 20.08 -4.58 10.58
N MET A 228 20.20 -5.33 11.67
CA MET A 228 19.44 -5.07 12.90
C MET A 228 20.02 -3.87 13.66
N ILE A 229 19.21 -2.83 13.85
CA ILE A 229 19.59 -1.60 14.56
C ILE A 229 18.95 -1.49 15.95
N MET A 230 17.85 -2.21 16.19
CA MET A 230 17.18 -2.28 17.48
C MET A 230 16.78 -3.72 17.77
N ARG A 231 17.14 -4.23 18.95
CA ARG A 231 16.74 -5.57 19.42
C ARG A 231 15.32 -5.55 19.99
N SER A 232 14.72 -6.73 20.12
CA SER A 232 13.39 -6.92 20.71
C SER A 232 13.25 -6.16 22.04
N VAL A 233 12.23 -5.32 22.12
CA VAL A 233 11.88 -4.57 23.34
C VAL A 233 10.73 -5.25 24.09
N LEU A 234 10.10 -6.26 23.47
CA LEU A 234 8.96 -6.98 24.00
C LEU A 234 9.37 -8.29 24.70
N PRO A 235 8.92 -8.56 25.94
CA PRO A 235 9.10 -9.83 26.62
C PRO A 235 8.12 -10.91 26.13
N SER A 236 7.03 -10.54 25.44
CA SER A 236 6.06 -11.47 24.84
C SER A 236 5.32 -10.84 23.63
N LEU A 237 4.80 -11.68 22.74
CA LEU A 237 3.88 -11.29 21.66
C LEU A 237 2.51 -10.91 22.25
N GLY A 238 2.37 -9.67 22.73
CA GLY A 238 1.06 -9.10 23.06
C GLY A 238 0.27 -8.67 21.82
N TYR A 239 -1.02 -8.38 21.98
CA TYR A 239 -1.86 -7.83 20.91
C TYR A 239 -1.58 -6.35 20.73
N HIS A 240 -0.47 -6.04 20.06
CA HIS A 240 -0.05 -4.69 19.74
C HIS A 240 -0.08 -4.47 18.23
N THR A 241 -0.46 -3.28 17.78
CA THR A 241 -0.13 -2.83 16.44
C THR A 241 0.94 -1.77 16.55
N MET A 242 2.08 -2.01 15.88
CA MET A 242 3.23 -1.13 15.97
C MET A 242 3.51 -0.47 14.62
N TYR A 243 3.95 0.78 14.67
CA TYR A 243 4.29 1.57 13.49
C TYR A 243 5.65 2.24 13.68
N PRO A 244 6.58 2.13 12.71
CA PRO A 244 7.77 2.96 12.69
C PRO A 244 7.38 4.35 12.16
N VAL A 245 7.91 5.39 12.77
CA VAL A 245 7.68 6.79 12.38
C VAL A 245 8.99 7.55 12.46
N ILE A 246 9.29 8.37 11.46
CA ILE A 246 10.39 9.35 11.55
C ILE A 246 9.82 10.66 12.07
N GLY A 247 10.31 11.10 13.21
CA GLY A 247 9.95 12.39 13.81
C GLY A 247 10.51 13.58 13.02
N PRO A 248 10.03 14.81 13.29
CA PRO A 248 10.47 16.01 12.58
C PRO A 248 11.99 16.24 12.63
N SER A 249 12.63 15.87 13.75
CA SER A 249 14.08 16.02 13.94
C SER A 249 14.88 14.88 13.30
N GLY A 250 14.22 13.90 12.68
CA GLY A 250 14.83 12.72 12.08
C GLY A 250 15.00 11.54 13.03
N GLU A 251 14.48 11.63 14.26
CA GLU A 251 14.49 10.53 15.21
C GLU A 251 13.54 9.41 14.78
N LEU A 252 13.99 8.16 14.88
CA LEU A 252 13.12 7.00 14.68
C LEU A 252 12.33 6.71 15.95
N LEU A 253 11.01 6.71 15.83
CA LEU A 253 10.06 6.40 16.89
C LEU A 253 9.27 5.15 16.54
N GLN A 254 8.88 4.40 17.57
CA GLN A 254 7.94 3.30 17.45
C GLN A 254 6.64 3.70 18.15
N VAL A 255 5.54 3.76 17.40
CA VAL A 255 4.20 4.07 17.94
C VAL A 255 3.43 2.78 18.16
N TRP A 256 2.91 2.63 19.37
CA TRP A 256 2.27 1.40 19.82
C TRP A 256 0.79 1.66 20.02
N ARG A 257 -0.04 0.76 19.48
CA ARG A 257 -1.47 0.70 19.75
C ARG A 257 -1.76 -0.61 20.45
N ASP A 258 -2.06 -0.51 21.73
CA ASP A 258 -2.40 -1.66 22.56
C ASP A 258 -3.87 -2.00 22.43
N TRP A 259 -4.16 -3.27 22.19
CA TRP A 259 -5.51 -3.79 22.17
C TRP A 259 -5.77 -4.56 23.46
N SER A 260 -6.83 -4.20 24.17
CA SER A 260 -7.38 -5.04 25.23
C SER A 260 -8.65 -5.71 24.72
N HIS A 261 -8.72 -7.04 24.86
CA HIS A 261 -9.99 -7.73 24.70
C HIS A 261 -10.86 -7.39 25.90
N ILE A 262 -11.95 -6.67 25.66
CA ILE A 262 -13.04 -6.61 26.63
C ILE A 262 -13.87 -7.86 26.38
N ASP A 263 -13.85 -8.80 27.31
CA ASP A 263 -14.75 -9.97 27.34
C ASP A 263 -16.20 -9.51 27.48
N THR A 264 -16.76 -9.03 26.39
CA THR A 264 -18.17 -8.71 26.30
C THR A 264 -18.89 -9.99 25.91
N LEU A 265 -19.59 -10.60 26.85
CA LEU A 265 -20.50 -11.72 26.58
C LEU A 265 -21.43 -11.32 25.43
N LEU A 266 -21.21 -11.91 24.25
CA LEU A 266 -22.12 -11.79 23.11
C LEU A 266 -23.46 -12.40 23.55
N LYS A 267 -24.42 -11.54 23.94
CA LYS A 267 -25.79 -11.96 24.20
C LYS A 267 -26.42 -12.42 22.89
N TYR A 268 -26.26 -13.70 22.57
CA TYR A 268 -27.11 -14.36 21.57
C TYR A 268 -28.56 -14.24 22.05
N ARG A 269 -29.37 -13.46 21.33
CA ARG A 269 -30.83 -13.54 21.44
C ARG A 269 -31.22 -14.99 21.13
N ALA A 270 -31.71 -15.70 22.15
CA ALA A 270 -32.31 -17.00 21.97
C ALA A 270 -33.42 -16.89 20.91
N ARG A 271 -33.33 -17.74 19.89
CA ARG A 271 -34.44 -17.97 18.97
C ARG A 271 -35.62 -18.50 19.78
N ASP A 272 -36.75 -17.81 19.70
CA ASP A 272 -38.05 -18.39 20.05
C ASP A 272 -38.20 -19.71 19.28
N ARG A 273 -38.21 -20.83 20.02
CA ARG A 273 -38.76 -22.07 19.51
C ARG A 273 -40.26 -22.03 19.84
N ARG A 274 -41.07 -22.02 18.79
CA ARG A 274 -42.48 -22.41 18.86
C ARG A 274 -42.62 -23.84 19.36
#